data_AF-A0A1F7KAV2-F1
#
_entry.id   AF-A0A1F7KAV2-F1
#
_cell.length_a   1.000
_cell.length_b   1.000
_cell.length_c   1.000
_cell.angle_alpha   90.00
_cell.angle_beta   90.00
_cell.angle_gamma   90.00
#
_symmetry.space_group_name_H-M   'P 1'
#
loop_
_entity.id
_entity.type
_entity.pdbx_description
1 polymer ?
#
loop_
_entity_poly.entity_id
_entity_poly.type
_entity_poly.pdbx_seq_one_letter_code
_entity_poly.pdbx_strand_id
1 'polypeptide(L)'
;MDTEPSINIEITEKQSNLVGKLRKRLAQNKPADVIVLDMDGTVYGLQKNKNNEWEKTGQPHNAETSKIFRENNLPYGIVSARPDWDEKADREMNDLGMDTLPDFVISGAGTLLYWRDTQGKLQLDPDFIHKLHEHQISLGNKPQQNYNPQAIFEFLDQIDLSGQFAGQGFTKHKIDTNNGLGFNVVSVDKMQLSKFKELILELKKQLKGIKIEFSEDLKRLDSTGETFSGWVQLVPSIAGKDDALRYTLEKINQDLGAKPRAHIFGDASVDVWMLAMGASSKDEYECQQYALNNLTPLARTKLEPVIQVLSSKKAVELKERGYPQANLQILPKPSSAGILDITMEIA
;
A
#
# COMPACT_ATOMS: atom_id res chain seq x y z
N MET A 1 3.92 37.64 14.56
CA MET A 1 3.63 36.22 14.27
C MET A 1 3.28 36.19 12.80
N ASP A 2 4.27 35.90 11.98
CA ASP A 2 4.10 35.81 10.54
C ASP A 2 3.38 34.50 10.26
N THR A 3 2.14 34.61 9.79
CA THR A 3 1.38 33.47 9.29
C THR A 3 2.09 32.95 8.06
N GLU A 4 2.69 31.76 8.15
CA GLU A 4 3.19 31.06 6.99
C GLU A 4 2.07 30.95 5.94
N PRO A 5 2.35 31.23 4.66
CA PRO A 5 1.35 31.09 3.62
C PRO A 5 0.97 29.61 3.51
N SER A 6 -0.28 29.29 3.85
CA SER A 6 -0.89 27.99 3.56
C SER A 6 -0.86 27.79 2.04
N ILE A 7 0.06 26.95 1.56
CA ILE A 7 0.08 26.56 0.16
C ILE A 7 -1.04 25.52 -0.01
N ASN A 8 -2.27 25.99 -0.26
CA ASN A 8 -3.33 25.15 -0.82
C ASN A 8 -2.94 24.83 -2.26
N ILE A 9 -2.17 23.76 -2.47
CA ILE A 9 -2.04 23.14 -3.80
C ILE A 9 -3.26 22.24 -3.95
N GLU A 10 -4.38 22.84 -4.33
CA GLU A 10 -5.56 22.12 -4.77
C GLU A 10 -5.16 21.34 -6.02
N ILE A 11 -5.00 20.01 -5.90
CA ILE A 11 -4.77 19.13 -7.05
C ILE A 11 -6.08 19.10 -7.84
N THR A 12 -6.27 20.11 -8.67
CA THR A 12 -7.41 20.23 -9.58
C THR A 12 -7.22 19.31 -10.78
N GLU A 13 -8.34 19.05 -11.46
CA GLU A 13 -8.53 18.37 -12.75
C GLU A 13 -7.37 18.36 -13.76
N LYS A 14 -6.55 19.41 -13.79
CA LYS A 14 -5.47 19.63 -14.76
C LYS A 14 -4.16 18.91 -14.41
N GLN A 15 -4.10 18.21 -13.28
CA GLN A 15 -2.85 17.74 -12.69
C GLN A 15 -2.77 16.23 -12.43
N SER A 16 -3.78 15.41 -12.76
CA SER A 16 -3.73 13.95 -12.52
C SER A 16 -4.05 13.15 -13.78
N ASN A 17 -3.12 12.29 -14.20
CA ASN A 17 -3.30 11.38 -15.32
C ASN A 17 -4.46 10.41 -15.06
N LEU A 18 -4.60 9.94 -13.82
CA LEU A 18 -5.65 9.02 -13.39
C LEU A 18 -7.05 9.56 -13.70
N VAL A 19 -7.36 10.77 -13.22
CA VAL A 19 -8.67 11.40 -13.40
C VAL A 19 -8.95 11.66 -14.88
N GLY A 20 -7.93 12.09 -15.64
CA GLY A 20 -8.04 12.28 -17.09
C GLY A 20 -8.40 10.99 -17.85
N LYS A 21 -7.77 9.86 -17.51
CA LYS A 21 -8.10 8.55 -18.09
C LYS A 21 -9.53 8.13 -17.75
N LEU A 22 -9.94 8.30 -16.49
CA LEU A 22 -11.28 7.92 -16.03
C LEU A 22 -12.39 8.76 -16.69
N ARG A 23 -12.22 10.08 -16.84
CA ARG A 23 -13.19 10.91 -17.58
C ARG A 23 -13.34 10.48 -19.03
N LYS A 24 -12.22 10.16 -19.69
CA LYS A 24 -12.25 9.68 -21.07
C LYS A 24 -13.04 8.37 -21.18
N ARG A 25 -12.91 7.46 -20.20
CA ARG A 25 -13.70 6.22 -20.14
C ARG A 25 -15.18 6.50 -19.96
N LEU A 26 -15.55 7.37 -19.02
CA LEU A 26 -16.95 7.77 -18.80
C LEU A 26 -17.57 8.39 -20.05
N ALA A 27 -16.83 9.25 -20.77
CA ALA A 27 -17.26 9.83 -22.04
C ALA A 27 -17.46 8.79 -23.16
N GLN A 28 -16.86 7.60 -23.02
CA GLN A 28 -17.04 6.46 -23.92
C GLN A 28 -18.12 5.48 -23.43
N ASN A 29 -18.92 5.86 -22.43
CA ASN A 29 -19.88 4.99 -21.74
C ASN A 29 -19.24 3.74 -21.10
N LYS A 30 -17.95 3.82 -20.74
CA LYS A 30 -17.25 2.79 -19.97
C LYS A 30 -17.25 3.17 -18.48
N PRO A 31 -17.18 2.19 -17.56
CA PRO A 31 -17.14 2.49 -16.14
C PRO A 31 -15.81 3.14 -15.73
N ALA A 32 -15.85 3.86 -14.60
CA ALA A 32 -14.69 4.47 -13.95
C ALA A 32 -13.89 3.41 -13.16
N ASP A 33 -13.39 2.40 -13.87
CA ASP A 33 -12.64 1.30 -13.28
C ASP A 33 -11.16 1.66 -13.10
N VAL A 34 -10.59 1.27 -11.96
CA VAL A 34 -9.18 1.42 -11.61
C VAL A 34 -8.61 0.07 -11.21
N ILE A 35 -7.45 -0.28 -11.72
CA ILE A 35 -6.75 -1.51 -11.36
C ILE A 35 -5.77 -1.23 -10.21
N VAL A 36 -5.74 -2.10 -9.21
CA VAL A 36 -4.85 -1.98 -8.04
C VAL A 36 -4.02 -3.23 -7.92
N LEU A 37 -2.69 -3.08 -8.01
CA LEU A 37 -1.73 -4.18 -7.90
C LEU A 37 -0.84 -3.96 -6.66
N ASP A 38 -0.31 -5.05 -6.11
CA ASP A 38 0.88 -4.97 -5.25
C ASP A 38 2.12 -5.07 -6.12
N MET A 39 3.25 -4.52 -5.68
CA MET A 39 4.51 -4.76 -6.37
C MET A 39 5.07 -6.14 -6.01
N ASP A 40 5.14 -6.42 -4.70
CA ASP A 40 5.75 -7.64 -4.18
C ASP A 40 4.77 -8.82 -4.41
N GLY A 41 5.25 -9.98 -4.86
CA GLY A 41 4.40 -11.16 -5.08
C GLY A 41 3.42 -11.10 -6.27
N THR A 42 3.13 -9.91 -6.80
CA THR A 42 2.21 -9.71 -7.92
C THR A 42 2.94 -9.23 -9.19
N VAL A 43 3.69 -8.12 -9.14
CA VAL A 43 4.50 -7.67 -10.30
C VAL A 43 5.79 -8.48 -10.43
N TYR A 44 6.40 -8.88 -9.31
CA TYR A 44 7.58 -9.74 -9.33
C TYR A 44 7.50 -10.86 -8.29
N GLY A 45 8.21 -11.95 -8.59
CA GLY A 45 8.49 -13.03 -7.64
C GLY A 45 9.94 -13.03 -7.21
N LEU A 46 10.23 -13.70 -6.10
CA LEU A 46 11.60 -14.00 -5.68
C LEU A 46 11.97 -15.40 -6.14
N GLN A 47 13.06 -15.53 -6.88
CA GLN A 47 13.65 -16.82 -7.25
C GLN A 47 15.10 -16.88 -6.80
N LYS A 48 15.63 -18.09 -6.62
CA LYS A 48 17.06 -18.25 -6.36
C LYS A 48 17.83 -18.34 -7.67
N ASN A 49 18.86 -17.52 -7.82
CA ASN A 49 19.77 -17.58 -8.94
C ASN A 49 20.71 -18.80 -8.83
N LYS A 50 21.59 -18.98 -9.82
CA LYS A 50 22.55 -20.11 -9.86
C LYS A 50 23.53 -20.13 -8.67
N ASN A 51 23.70 -19.00 -7.98
CA ASN A 51 24.54 -18.86 -6.79
C ASN A 51 23.77 -19.05 -5.48
N ASN A 52 22.50 -19.49 -5.55
CA ASN A 52 21.60 -19.66 -4.40
C ASN A 52 21.25 -18.33 -3.68
N GLU A 53 21.39 -17.21 -4.38
CA GLU A 53 21.00 -15.86 -3.91
C GLU A 53 19.59 -15.55 -4.39
N TRP A 54 18.80 -14.85 -3.57
CA TRP A 54 17.46 -14.42 -3.97
C TRP A 54 17.55 -13.24 -4.93
N GLU A 55 16.97 -13.39 -6.12
CA GLU A 55 16.82 -12.33 -7.11
C GLU A 55 15.33 -12.07 -7.41
N LYS A 56 15.04 -10.82 -7.77
CA LYS A 56 13.71 -10.42 -8.22
C LYS A 56 13.56 -10.76 -9.69
N THR A 57 12.42 -11.33 -10.07
CA THR A 57 12.14 -11.65 -11.47
C THR A 57 10.72 -11.23 -11.81
N GLY A 58 10.58 -10.48 -12.90
CA GLY A 58 9.28 -10.04 -13.40
C GLY A 58 8.41 -11.24 -13.76
N GLN A 59 7.10 -11.11 -13.57
CA GLN A 59 6.18 -12.18 -13.99
C GLN A 59 6.16 -12.30 -15.52
N PRO A 60 5.99 -13.50 -16.08
CA PRO A 60 6.14 -13.73 -17.53
C PRO A 60 5.21 -12.91 -18.45
N HIS A 61 4.14 -12.30 -17.90
CA HIS A 61 3.11 -11.58 -18.65
C HIS A 61 3.03 -10.09 -18.33
N ASN A 62 4.01 -9.55 -17.61
CA ASN A 62 4.06 -8.13 -17.32
C ASN A 62 4.06 -7.30 -18.62
N ALA A 63 4.83 -7.70 -19.62
CA ALA A 63 4.90 -7.00 -20.91
C ALA A 63 3.54 -6.97 -21.64
N GLU A 64 2.79 -8.07 -21.59
CA GLU A 64 1.47 -8.18 -22.20
C GLU A 64 0.42 -7.37 -21.43
N THR A 65 0.43 -7.47 -20.10
CA THR A 65 -0.46 -6.71 -19.20
C THR A 65 -0.23 -5.21 -19.39
N SER A 66 1.04 -4.79 -19.43
CA SER A 66 1.42 -3.40 -19.65
C SER A 66 0.99 -2.89 -21.03
N LYS A 67 1.12 -3.73 -22.07
CA LYS A 67 0.61 -3.41 -23.40
C LYS A 67 -0.90 -3.16 -23.38
N ILE A 68 -1.68 -4.01 -22.70
CA ILE A 68 -3.13 -3.85 -22.54
C ILE A 68 -3.47 -2.54 -21.82
N PHE A 69 -2.75 -2.22 -20.73
CA PHE A 69 -2.96 -0.97 -20.02
C PHE A 69 -2.76 0.25 -20.92
N ARG A 70 -1.69 0.25 -21.71
CA ARG A 70 -1.40 1.31 -22.68
C ARG A 70 -2.43 1.40 -23.79
N GLU A 71 -2.74 0.29 -24.46
CA GLU A 71 -3.64 0.27 -25.63
C GLU A 71 -5.08 0.65 -25.27
N ASN A 72 -5.54 0.24 -24.09
CA ASN A 72 -6.90 0.51 -23.62
C ASN A 72 -6.99 1.74 -22.71
N ASN A 73 -5.85 2.42 -22.49
CA ASN A 73 -5.74 3.57 -21.60
C ASN A 73 -6.34 3.29 -20.21
N LEU A 74 -6.07 2.08 -19.69
CA LEU A 74 -6.57 1.64 -18.39
C LEU A 74 -5.79 2.34 -17.28
N PRO A 75 -6.48 2.94 -16.30
CA PRO A 75 -5.81 3.49 -15.15
C PRO A 75 -5.47 2.40 -14.15
N TYR A 76 -4.27 2.48 -13.57
CA TYR A 76 -3.89 1.57 -12.50
C TYR A 76 -2.97 2.22 -11.48
N GLY A 77 -2.94 1.65 -10.27
CA GLY A 77 -2.00 2.06 -9.23
C GLY A 77 -1.31 0.88 -8.57
N ILE A 78 -0.21 1.21 -7.88
CA ILE A 78 0.57 0.26 -7.08
C ILE A 78 0.35 0.56 -5.61
N VAL A 79 0.14 -0.49 -4.83
CA VAL A 79 0.29 -0.49 -3.39
C VAL A 79 1.61 -1.21 -3.08
N SER A 80 2.43 -0.70 -2.16
CA SER A 80 3.72 -1.31 -1.87
C SER A 80 4.09 -1.22 -0.40
N ALA A 81 4.82 -2.23 0.09
CA ALA A 81 5.48 -2.17 1.40
C ALA A 81 6.75 -1.30 1.38
N ARG A 82 7.20 -0.85 0.21
CA ARG A 82 8.36 0.03 0.07
C ARG A 82 8.22 1.28 0.92
N PRO A 83 9.33 1.76 1.48
CA PRO A 83 9.32 2.96 2.29
C PRO A 83 9.22 4.23 1.42
N ASP A 84 9.56 4.17 0.13
CA ASP A 84 9.34 5.29 -0.77
C ASP A 84 9.14 4.80 -2.21
N TRP A 85 8.70 5.71 -3.08
CA TRP A 85 8.61 5.49 -4.51
C TRP A 85 9.26 6.64 -5.28
N ASP A 86 10.30 6.31 -6.04
CA ASP A 86 11.12 7.26 -6.79
C ASP A 86 11.29 6.81 -8.26
N GLU A 87 12.08 7.57 -9.03
CA GLU A 87 12.42 7.19 -10.42
C GLU A 87 13.15 5.84 -10.52
N LYS A 88 13.86 5.42 -9.46
CA LYS A 88 14.52 4.11 -9.45
C LYS A 88 13.49 3.00 -9.35
N ALA A 89 12.43 3.17 -8.56
CA ALA A 89 11.30 2.25 -8.52
C ALA A 89 10.56 2.19 -9.86
N ASP A 90 10.37 3.33 -10.54
CA ASP A 90 9.79 3.37 -11.90
C ASP A 90 10.68 2.62 -12.91
N ARG A 91 12.01 2.78 -12.85
CA ARG A 91 12.95 2.00 -13.70
C ARG A 91 12.87 0.51 -13.41
N GLU A 92 12.82 0.14 -12.13
CA GLU A 92 12.69 -1.27 -11.72
C GLU A 92 11.39 -1.89 -12.25
N MET A 93 10.25 -1.19 -12.23
CA MET A 93 9.01 -1.66 -12.86
C MET A 93 9.19 -1.96 -14.35
N ASN A 94 9.88 -1.08 -15.07
CA ASN A 94 10.16 -1.26 -16.49
C ASN A 94 11.08 -2.48 -16.73
N ASP A 95 12.14 -2.64 -15.94
CA ASP A 95 13.03 -3.81 -16.00
C ASP A 95 12.30 -5.12 -15.71
N LEU A 96 11.24 -5.07 -14.91
CA LEU A 96 10.34 -6.20 -14.62
C LEU A 96 9.28 -6.42 -15.73
N GLY A 97 9.30 -5.63 -16.81
CA GLY A 97 8.41 -5.76 -17.96
C GLY A 97 7.12 -4.94 -17.88
N MET A 98 6.98 -4.05 -16.88
CA MET A 98 5.86 -3.10 -16.80
C MET A 98 6.30 -1.73 -17.34
N ASP A 99 6.25 -1.54 -18.66
CA ASP A 99 6.70 -0.31 -19.35
C ASP A 99 5.70 0.86 -19.25
N THR A 100 4.44 0.57 -18.95
CA THR A 100 3.45 1.56 -18.53
C THR A 100 3.68 1.82 -17.06
N LEU A 101 3.71 3.09 -16.67
CA LEU A 101 3.91 3.50 -15.27
C LEU A 101 2.57 3.68 -14.54
N PRO A 102 2.52 3.46 -13.22
CA PRO A 102 1.28 3.58 -12.46
C PRO A 102 0.82 5.04 -12.37
N ASP A 103 -0.49 5.24 -12.40
CA ASP A 103 -1.12 6.55 -12.30
C ASP A 103 -1.18 7.07 -10.87
N PHE A 104 -1.10 6.18 -9.88
CA PHE A 104 -0.90 6.52 -8.48
C PHE A 104 -0.10 5.42 -7.76
N VAL A 105 0.56 5.78 -6.66
CA VAL A 105 1.31 4.83 -5.83
C VAL A 105 1.00 5.09 -4.35
N ILE A 106 0.69 4.02 -3.63
CA ILE A 106 0.59 4.02 -2.16
C ILE A 106 1.83 3.31 -1.62
N SER A 107 2.66 4.03 -0.87
CA SER A 107 3.88 3.50 -0.25
C SER A 107 3.98 3.94 1.22
N GLY A 108 5.06 3.55 1.89
CA GLY A 108 5.31 3.89 3.28
C GLY A 108 4.26 3.35 4.25
N ALA A 109 3.86 2.10 4.05
CA ALA A 109 2.78 1.48 4.82
C ALA A 109 1.45 2.27 4.78
N GLY A 110 1.23 3.02 3.69
CA GLY A 110 0.05 3.84 3.48
C GLY A 110 0.14 5.26 4.02
N THR A 111 1.34 5.78 4.31
CA THR A 111 1.53 7.21 4.67
C THR A 111 1.85 8.09 3.47
N LEU A 112 2.30 7.51 2.37
CA LEU A 112 2.63 8.26 1.16
C LEU A 112 1.65 7.86 0.06
N LEU A 113 1.02 8.87 -0.52
CA LEU A 113 0.19 8.73 -1.70
C LEU A 113 0.78 9.63 -2.79
N TYR A 114 1.19 9.02 -3.89
CA TYR A 114 1.68 9.71 -5.06
C TYR A 114 0.65 9.65 -6.18
N TRP A 115 0.52 10.73 -6.92
CA TRP A 115 -0.25 10.83 -8.16
C TRP A 115 0.69 11.14 -9.31
N ARG A 116 0.46 10.51 -10.45
CA ARG A 116 1.18 10.87 -11.67
C ARG A 116 0.45 12.02 -12.36
N ASP A 117 1.19 13.10 -12.58
CA ASP A 117 0.66 14.26 -13.29
C ASP A 117 0.51 14.03 -14.79
N THR A 118 -0.07 15.01 -15.48
CA THR A 118 -0.28 14.96 -16.94
C THR A 118 1.02 14.98 -17.74
N GLN A 119 2.16 15.33 -17.11
CA GLN A 119 3.50 15.23 -17.68
C GLN A 119 4.18 13.88 -17.39
N GLY A 120 3.50 12.99 -16.67
CA GLY A 120 4.05 11.69 -16.29
C GLY A 120 4.93 11.71 -15.05
N LYS A 121 5.02 12.82 -14.31
CA LYS A 121 5.84 12.92 -13.09
C LYS A 121 5.03 12.56 -11.85
N LEU A 122 5.68 11.90 -10.89
CA LEU A 122 5.08 11.60 -9.60
C LEU A 122 5.08 12.85 -8.71
N GLN A 123 3.91 13.15 -8.15
CA GLN A 123 3.66 14.22 -7.20
C GLN A 123 3.05 13.62 -5.95
N LEU A 124 3.52 14.05 -4.79
CA LEU A 124 3.00 13.59 -3.51
C LEU A 124 1.67 14.33 -3.19
N ASP A 125 0.65 13.65 -2.66
CA ASP A 125 -0.66 14.23 -2.33
C ASP A 125 -0.57 15.04 -1.02
N PRO A 126 -0.55 16.39 -1.09
CA PRO A 126 -0.32 17.22 0.08
C PRO A 126 -1.49 17.17 1.08
N ASP A 127 -2.73 17.00 0.59
CA ASP A 127 -3.93 16.97 1.43
C ASP A 127 -3.97 15.69 2.27
N PHE A 128 -3.61 14.54 1.68
CA PHE A 128 -3.51 13.26 2.37
C PHE A 128 -2.48 13.33 3.50
N ILE A 129 -1.34 13.95 3.21
CA ILE A 129 -0.29 14.17 4.21
C ILE A 129 -0.78 15.07 5.33
N HIS A 130 -1.43 16.18 4.98
CA HIS A 130 -1.92 17.12 5.96
C HIS A 130 -2.85 16.43 6.96
N LYS A 131 -3.78 15.61 6.44
CA LYS A 131 -4.67 14.75 7.24
C LYS A 131 -3.91 13.82 8.19
N LEU A 132 -2.78 13.25 7.75
CA LEU A 132 -1.93 12.42 8.61
C LEU A 132 -1.24 13.22 9.71
N HIS A 133 -0.79 14.44 9.41
CA HIS A 133 -0.13 15.34 10.37
C HIS A 133 -1.08 15.85 11.46
N GLU A 134 -2.37 16.01 11.18
CA GLU A 134 -3.36 16.38 12.18
C GLU A 134 -3.61 15.28 13.23
N HIS A 135 -3.19 14.05 12.96
CA HIS A 135 -3.37 12.93 13.88
C HIS A 135 -2.57 13.15 15.18
N GLN A 136 -3.22 12.97 16.32
CA GLN A 136 -2.59 13.18 17.60
C GLN A 136 -1.80 11.96 18.08
N ILE A 137 -0.56 12.18 18.52
CA ILE A 137 0.35 11.17 19.05
C ILE A 137 0.89 11.54 20.43
N SER A 138 1.40 10.55 21.17
CA SER A 138 2.10 10.74 22.45
C SER A 138 3.41 9.97 22.43
N LEU A 139 4.50 10.61 22.86
CA LEU A 139 5.85 10.04 22.89
C LEU A 139 6.37 9.98 24.33
N GLY A 140 6.39 8.79 24.93
CA GLY A 140 6.70 8.57 26.33
C GLY A 140 5.75 9.35 27.25
N ASN A 141 6.32 10.11 28.18
CA ASN A 141 5.58 10.98 29.11
C ASN A 141 5.37 12.41 28.59
N LYS A 142 5.68 12.69 27.30
CA LYS A 142 5.48 14.02 26.71
C LYS A 142 3.98 14.28 26.47
N PRO A 143 3.54 15.55 26.48
CA PRO A 143 2.18 15.92 26.08
C PRO A 143 1.81 15.40 24.69
N GLN A 144 0.51 15.22 24.49
CA GLN A 144 -0.04 14.88 23.18
C GLN A 144 0.25 16.01 22.18
N GLN A 145 0.62 15.63 20.96
CA GLN A 145 0.97 16.55 19.88
C GLN A 145 0.54 15.99 18.52
N ASN A 146 0.48 16.85 17.52
CA ASN A 146 0.29 16.45 16.12
C ASN A 146 1.40 15.49 15.67
N TYR A 147 1.06 14.57 14.77
CA TYR A 147 2.01 13.64 14.20
C TYR A 147 3.11 14.42 13.49
N ASN A 148 4.34 14.20 13.93
CA ASN A 148 5.52 14.80 13.36
C ASN A 148 6.63 13.72 13.29
N PRO A 149 7.04 13.32 12.08
CA PRO A 149 8.11 12.35 11.89
C PRO A 149 9.41 12.70 12.61
N GLN A 150 9.76 13.99 12.63
CA GLN A 150 10.98 14.50 13.27
C GLN A 150 10.95 14.30 14.79
N ALA A 151 9.80 14.55 15.42
CA ALA A 151 9.64 14.36 16.86
C ALA A 151 9.78 12.88 17.27
N ILE A 152 9.35 11.95 16.40
CA ILE A 152 9.53 10.51 16.61
C ILE A 152 11.03 10.15 16.49
N PHE A 153 11.74 10.70 15.50
CA PHE A 153 13.18 10.46 15.34
C PHE A 153 13.96 10.91 16.58
N GLU A 154 13.71 12.13 17.05
CA GLU A 154 14.32 12.67 18.27
C GLU A 154 14.01 11.82 19.51
N PHE A 155 12.79 11.28 19.60
CA PHE A 155 12.43 10.36 20.66
C PHE A 155 13.21 9.03 20.56
N LEU A 156 13.35 8.46 19.37
CA LEU A 156 14.13 7.24 19.15
C LEU A 156 15.64 7.45 19.38
N ASP A 157 16.16 8.67 19.25
CA ASP A 157 17.54 9.03 19.60
C ASP A 157 17.77 9.15 21.11
N GLN A 158 16.73 9.51 21.86
CA GLN A 158 16.76 9.57 23.33
C GLN A 158 16.70 8.19 23.97
N ILE A 159 16.18 7.19 23.24
CA ILE A 159 16.20 5.80 23.69
C ILE A 159 17.59 5.23 23.40
N ASP A 160 18.30 4.83 24.44
CA ASP A 160 19.55 4.08 24.30
C ASP A 160 19.27 2.67 23.75
N LEU A 161 19.14 2.59 22.43
CA LEU A 161 19.09 1.34 21.69
C LEU A 161 20.49 0.70 21.57
N SER A 162 21.55 1.43 21.91
CA SER A 162 22.94 0.95 21.77
C SER A 162 23.36 0.07 22.95
N GLY A 163 22.91 0.38 24.18
CA GLY A 163 23.23 -0.39 25.38
C GLY A 163 22.61 -1.80 25.42
N GLN A 164 21.45 -2.00 24.80
CA GLN A 164 20.78 -3.32 24.72
C GLN A 164 21.15 -4.13 23.47
N PHE A 165 21.76 -3.50 22.45
CA PHE A 165 21.99 -4.12 21.15
C PHE A 165 23.34 -3.78 20.48
N ALA A 166 24.34 -3.39 21.27
CA ALA A 166 25.70 -3.11 20.80
C ALA A 166 26.20 -4.23 19.86
N GLY A 167 26.54 -3.86 18.62
CA GLY A 167 27.06 -4.76 17.60
C GLY A 167 26.03 -5.39 16.64
N GLN A 168 24.74 -5.04 16.72
CA GLN A 168 23.71 -5.47 15.77
C GLN A 168 23.27 -4.28 14.89
N GLY A 169 23.21 -4.48 13.57
CA GLY A 169 23.14 -3.42 12.55
C GLY A 169 21.82 -2.67 12.51
N PHE A 170 21.67 -1.67 13.38
CA PHE A 170 20.60 -0.68 13.31
C PHE A 170 21.04 0.52 12.48
N THR A 171 20.38 0.74 11.36
CA THR A 171 20.50 2.00 10.63
C THR A 171 19.16 2.71 10.66
N LYS A 172 19.12 3.87 11.33
CA LYS A 172 17.98 4.77 11.30
C LYS A 172 18.01 5.53 9.98
N HIS A 173 16.97 5.39 9.17
CA HIS A 173 16.80 6.17 7.95
C HIS A 173 15.64 7.14 8.15
N LYS A 174 15.92 8.42 7.94
CA LYS A 174 14.89 9.41 7.66
C LYS A 174 14.70 9.41 6.15
N ILE A 175 13.51 9.09 5.69
CA ILE A 175 13.12 9.42 4.31
C ILE A 175 12.78 10.89 4.34
N ASP A 176 13.56 11.77 3.73
CA ASP A 176 13.06 13.11 3.45
C ASP A 176 12.42 13.04 2.07
N THR A 177 11.09 12.95 2.01
CA THR A 177 10.43 13.39 0.78
C THR A 177 10.74 14.88 0.61
N ASN A 178 10.80 15.39 -0.62
CA ASN A 178 11.17 16.79 -0.91
C ASN A 178 10.32 17.87 -0.18
N ASN A 179 9.29 17.47 0.57
CA ASN A 179 8.42 18.30 1.39
C ASN A 179 8.62 18.12 2.91
N GLY A 180 9.73 17.51 3.36
CA GLY A 180 10.06 17.38 4.80
C GLY A 180 9.33 16.26 5.53
N LEU A 181 8.74 15.32 4.81
CA LEU A 181 7.90 14.27 5.39
C LEU A 181 8.67 12.98 5.37
N GLY A 182 9.19 12.62 6.53
CA GLY A 182 9.68 11.28 6.75
C GLY A 182 8.68 10.40 7.44
N PHE A 183 9.05 9.14 7.55
CA PHE A 183 8.62 8.30 8.64
C PHE A 183 9.82 7.46 9.00
N ASN A 184 9.83 6.98 10.23
CA ASN A 184 11.01 6.36 10.77
C ASN A 184 11.12 4.97 10.20
N VAL A 185 12.19 4.75 9.46
CA VAL A 185 12.58 3.44 8.98
C VAL A 185 13.76 2.97 9.80
N VAL A 186 13.57 1.90 10.56
CA VAL A 186 14.69 1.19 11.17
C VAL A 186 15.04 0.03 10.25
N SER A 187 16.20 0.11 9.60
CA SER A 187 16.81 -1.05 8.96
C SER A 187 17.47 -1.88 10.04
N VAL A 188 17.10 -3.16 10.09
CA VAL A 188 17.64 -4.12 11.05
C VAL A 188 18.36 -5.21 10.25
N ASP A 189 19.67 -5.35 10.42
CA ASP A 189 20.42 -6.45 9.83
C ASP A 189 20.58 -7.60 10.83
N LYS A 190 20.01 -8.76 10.49
CA LYS A 190 20.23 -10.06 11.17
C LYS A 190 19.92 -10.07 12.67
N MET A 191 18.80 -9.48 13.09
CA MET A 191 18.36 -9.55 14.49
C MET A 191 17.62 -10.85 14.80
N GLN A 192 17.91 -11.43 15.96
CA GLN A 192 17.07 -12.50 16.53
C GLN A 192 15.66 -11.97 16.80
N LEU A 193 14.67 -12.63 16.23
CA LEU A 193 13.28 -12.19 16.23
C LEU A 193 12.68 -12.02 17.64
N SER A 194 13.10 -12.83 18.61
CA SER A 194 12.66 -12.70 20.01
C SER A 194 13.06 -11.35 20.62
N LYS A 195 14.32 -10.95 20.46
CA LYS A 195 14.84 -9.65 20.92
C LYS A 195 14.20 -8.49 20.18
N PHE A 196 13.98 -8.65 18.87
CA PHE A 196 13.27 -7.66 18.07
C PHE A 196 11.84 -7.43 18.58
N LYS A 197 11.10 -8.50 18.89
CA LYS A 197 9.75 -8.40 19.44
C LYS A 197 9.70 -7.70 20.80
N GLU A 198 10.66 -7.97 21.68
CA GLU A 198 10.77 -7.28 22.98
C GLU A 198 10.95 -5.78 22.80
N LEU A 199 11.83 -5.35 21.87
CA LEU A 199 12.01 -3.95 21.52
C LEU A 199 10.70 -3.32 21.02
N ILE A 200 10.01 -3.98 20.09
CA ILE A 200 8.73 -3.49 19.55
C ILE A 200 7.68 -3.36 20.65
N LEU A 201 7.61 -4.32 21.58
CA LEU A 201 6.70 -4.26 22.73
C LEU A 201 7.03 -3.07 23.64
N GLU A 202 8.31 -2.80 23.87
CA GLU A 202 8.74 -1.67 24.68
C GLU A 202 8.41 -0.32 24.02
N LEU A 203 8.69 -0.19 22.72
CA LEU A 203 8.30 0.98 21.93
C LEU A 203 6.78 1.21 21.96
N LYS A 204 5.97 0.16 21.82
CA LYS A 204 4.50 0.25 21.87
C LYS A 204 3.95 0.76 23.21
N LYS A 205 4.65 0.54 24.33
CA LYS A 205 4.23 1.09 25.63
C LYS A 205 4.40 2.60 25.70
N GLN A 206 5.40 3.12 24.99
CA GLN A 206 5.79 4.52 25.04
C GLN A 206 5.17 5.35 23.91
N LEU A 207 4.76 4.72 22.81
CA LEU A 207 4.20 5.38 21.63
C LEU A 207 2.68 5.19 21.57
N LYS A 208 1.90 6.25 21.84
CA LYS A 208 0.43 6.23 21.66
C LYS A 208 0.05 7.00 20.40
N GLY A 209 -0.98 6.53 19.70
CA GLY A 209 -1.40 7.10 18.40
C GLY A 209 -0.47 6.74 17.24
N ILE A 210 0.53 5.89 17.47
CA ILE A 210 1.48 5.40 16.47
C ILE A 210 1.30 3.89 16.32
N LYS A 211 1.27 3.41 15.09
CA LYS A 211 1.38 2.00 14.75
C LYS A 211 2.77 1.70 14.22
N ILE A 212 3.21 0.45 14.40
CA ILE A 212 4.50 -0.05 13.91
C ILE A 212 4.22 -1.12 12.87
N GLU A 213 4.67 -0.87 11.65
CA GLU A 213 4.50 -1.71 10.47
C GLU A 213 5.84 -2.30 10.03
N PHE A 214 5.81 -3.45 9.38
CA PHE A 214 7.01 -4.19 8.98
C PHE A 214 6.93 -4.52 7.50
N SER A 215 8.06 -4.42 6.78
CA SER A 215 8.13 -4.86 5.39
C SER A 215 8.22 -6.37 5.24
N GLU A 216 8.67 -7.08 6.29
CA GLU A 216 8.69 -8.54 6.29
C GLU A 216 7.61 -9.11 7.22
N ASP A 217 7.12 -10.30 6.88
CA ASP A 217 6.25 -11.04 7.77
C ASP A 217 7.02 -11.70 8.93
N LEU A 218 6.82 -11.14 10.13
CA LEU A 218 7.40 -11.66 11.37
C LEU A 218 6.93 -13.08 11.70
N LYS A 219 5.72 -13.49 11.29
CA LYS A 219 5.22 -14.85 11.58
C LYS A 219 5.94 -15.92 10.78
N ARG A 220 6.21 -15.65 9.50
CA ARG A 220 7.05 -16.52 8.66
C ARG A 220 8.43 -16.71 9.30
N LEU A 221 9.07 -15.60 9.71
CA LEU A 221 10.40 -15.62 10.30
C LEU A 221 10.45 -16.42 11.61
N ASP A 222 9.40 -16.34 12.45
CA ASP A 222 9.29 -17.19 13.66
C ASP A 222 9.33 -18.68 13.33
N SER A 223 8.61 -19.08 12.28
CA SER A 223 8.48 -20.49 11.90
C SER A 223 9.72 -21.06 11.22
N THR A 224 10.55 -20.21 10.60
CA THR A 224 11.77 -20.61 9.89
C THR A 224 13.03 -20.45 10.72
N GLY A 225 12.95 -19.79 11.88
CA GLY A 225 14.12 -19.45 12.70
C GLY A 225 15.06 -18.44 12.03
N GLU A 226 14.58 -17.77 10.98
CA GLU A 226 15.32 -16.77 10.23
C GLU A 226 15.39 -15.46 11.02
N THR A 227 16.46 -14.70 10.80
CA THR A 227 16.60 -13.35 11.35
C THR A 227 15.76 -12.36 10.55
N PHE A 228 15.22 -11.34 11.20
CA PHE A 228 14.53 -10.25 10.49
C PHE A 228 15.54 -9.36 9.76
N SER A 229 15.25 -9.07 8.50
CA SER A 229 16.02 -8.18 7.63
C SER A 229 15.09 -7.33 6.77
N GLY A 230 14.69 -6.16 7.26
CA GLY A 230 13.78 -5.30 6.52
C GLY A 230 13.54 -3.95 7.17
N TRP A 231 12.48 -3.31 6.72
CA TRP A 231 12.06 -1.99 7.16
C TRP A 231 11.04 -2.10 8.30
N VAL A 232 11.29 -1.34 9.37
CA VAL A 232 10.33 -1.09 10.44
C VAL A 232 9.84 0.33 10.31
N GLN A 233 8.54 0.52 10.11
CA GLN A 233 7.92 1.81 9.83
C GLN A 233 7.07 2.25 11.02
N LEU A 234 7.40 3.40 11.62
CA LEU A 234 6.60 4.00 12.68
C LEU A 234 5.73 5.10 12.09
N VAL A 235 4.43 4.87 12.04
CA VAL A 235 3.47 5.69 11.30
C VAL A 235 2.23 6.01 12.15
N PRO A 236 1.41 7.03 11.81
CA PRO A 236 0.18 7.31 12.54
C PRO A 236 -0.73 6.09 12.59
N SER A 237 -1.49 5.93 13.68
CA SER A 237 -2.40 4.78 13.83
C SER A 237 -3.52 4.74 12.78
N ILE A 238 -3.80 5.89 12.16
CA ILE A 238 -4.76 6.04 11.05
C ILE A 238 -4.16 5.77 9.67
N ALA A 239 -2.84 5.59 9.56
CA ALA A 239 -2.23 5.24 8.29
C ALA A 239 -2.57 3.78 7.94
N GLY A 240 -2.50 3.43 6.67
CA GLY A 240 -2.76 2.08 6.19
C GLY A 240 -3.01 2.05 4.70
N LYS A 241 -2.63 0.95 4.05
CA LYS A 241 -2.87 0.74 2.61
C LYS A 241 -4.38 0.81 2.30
N ASP A 242 -5.21 0.24 3.17
CA ASP A 242 -6.69 0.33 3.10
C ASP A 242 -7.20 1.77 3.15
N ASP A 243 -6.77 2.55 4.14
CA ASP A 243 -7.24 3.92 4.34
C ASP A 243 -6.71 4.88 3.27
N ALA A 244 -5.48 4.67 2.79
CA ALA A 244 -4.92 5.40 1.66
C ALA A 244 -5.70 5.11 0.37
N LEU A 245 -6.00 3.84 0.07
CA LEU A 245 -6.79 3.48 -1.10
C LEU A 245 -8.23 4.00 -0.99
N ARG A 246 -8.83 3.96 0.20
CA ARG A 246 -10.14 4.58 0.46
C ARG A 246 -10.14 6.05 0.09
N TYR A 247 -9.17 6.80 0.63
CA TYR A 247 -9.02 8.23 0.34
C TYR A 247 -8.85 8.48 -1.17
N THR A 248 -8.03 7.69 -1.85
CA THR A 248 -7.84 7.77 -3.30
C THR A 248 -9.17 7.62 -4.05
N LEU A 249 -9.99 6.62 -3.69
CA LEU A 249 -11.27 6.36 -4.35
C LEU A 249 -12.34 7.43 -4.04
N GLU A 250 -12.40 7.91 -2.80
CA GLU A 250 -13.28 9.02 -2.40
C GLU A 250 -12.92 10.30 -3.16
N LYS A 251 -11.62 10.64 -3.27
CA LYS A 251 -11.14 11.80 -4.03
C LYS A 251 -11.48 11.68 -5.52
N ILE A 252 -11.31 10.50 -6.11
CA ILE A 252 -11.73 10.23 -7.50
C ILE A 252 -13.25 10.45 -7.67
N ASN A 253 -14.07 9.94 -6.75
CA ASN A 253 -15.53 10.13 -6.83
C ASN A 253 -15.90 11.63 -6.77
N GLN A 254 -15.28 12.39 -5.87
CA GLN A 254 -15.49 13.83 -5.74
C GLN A 254 -15.13 14.57 -7.05
N ASP A 255 -14.01 14.20 -7.67
CA ASP A 255 -13.55 14.82 -8.92
C ASP A 255 -14.39 14.43 -10.14
N LEU A 256 -14.85 13.19 -10.20
CA LEU A 256 -15.60 12.66 -11.35
C LEU A 256 -17.11 12.90 -11.24
N GLY A 257 -17.64 13.05 -10.04
CA GLY A 257 -19.08 12.98 -9.77
C GLY A 257 -19.68 11.61 -10.09
N ALA A 258 -18.85 10.56 -10.10
CA ALA A 258 -19.21 9.20 -10.48
C ALA A 258 -18.44 8.20 -9.63
N LYS A 259 -19.16 7.16 -9.17
CA LYS A 259 -18.64 6.11 -8.30
C LYS A 259 -17.55 5.28 -9.02
N PRO A 260 -16.27 5.36 -8.62
CA PRO A 260 -15.22 4.54 -9.20
C PRO A 260 -15.30 3.10 -8.68
N ARG A 261 -14.77 2.16 -9.47
CA ARG A 261 -14.64 0.75 -9.09
C ARG A 261 -13.17 0.35 -9.06
N ALA A 262 -12.70 -0.15 -7.93
CA ALA A 262 -11.36 -0.69 -7.77
C ALA A 262 -11.35 -2.20 -8.01
N HIS A 263 -10.53 -2.66 -8.96
CA HIS A 263 -10.22 -4.07 -9.18
C HIS A 263 -8.86 -4.39 -8.55
N ILE A 264 -8.87 -5.10 -7.44
CA ILE A 264 -7.71 -5.34 -6.57
C ILE A 264 -7.19 -6.76 -6.84
N PHE A 265 -5.93 -6.88 -7.26
CA PHE A 265 -5.36 -8.16 -7.70
C PHE A 265 -4.19 -8.65 -6.85
N GLY A 266 -4.08 -9.98 -6.76
CA GLY A 266 -2.90 -10.63 -6.18
C GLY A 266 -2.75 -10.29 -4.70
N ASP A 267 -1.52 -9.99 -4.29
CA ASP A 267 -1.18 -9.69 -2.90
C ASP A 267 -1.79 -8.37 -2.41
N ALA A 268 -2.19 -7.47 -3.31
CA ALA A 268 -3.00 -6.31 -2.93
C ALA A 268 -4.33 -6.74 -2.30
N SER A 269 -4.92 -7.87 -2.73
CA SER A 269 -6.16 -8.38 -2.12
C SER A 269 -5.96 -8.73 -0.64
N VAL A 270 -4.73 -9.03 -0.22
CA VAL A 270 -4.34 -9.30 1.16
C VAL A 270 -4.03 -8.02 1.91
N ASP A 271 -3.48 -7.01 1.24
CA ASP A 271 -3.09 -5.75 1.84
C ASP A 271 -4.25 -4.78 2.07
N VAL A 272 -5.25 -4.81 1.19
CA VAL A 272 -6.44 -3.94 1.27
C VAL A 272 -7.74 -4.74 1.47
N TRP A 273 -7.61 -5.86 2.19
CA TRP A 273 -8.71 -6.80 2.40
C TRP A 273 -9.87 -6.17 3.19
N MET A 274 -9.55 -5.31 4.16
CA MET A 274 -10.53 -4.68 5.04
C MET A 274 -11.39 -3.69 4.28
N LEU A 275 -10.81 -2.94 3.34
CA LEU A 275 -11.53 -1.98 2.51
C LEU A 275 -12.66 -2.65 1.72
N ALA A 276 -12.36 -3.74 0.98
CA ALA A 276 -13.41 -4.36 0.17
C ALA A 276 -14.43 -5.16 0.99
N MET A 277 -14.09 -5.58 2.21
CA MET A 277 -15.05 -6.19 3.13
C MET A 277 -15.97 -5.15 3.80
N GLY A 278 -15.45 -3.96 4.08
CA GLY A 278 -16.20 -2.88 4.71
C GLY A 278 -17.05 -2.09 3.71
N ALA A 279 -16.71 -2.15 2.42
CA ALA A 279 -17.37 -1.41 1.36
C ALA A 279 -18.87 -1.73 1.32
N SER A 280 -19.71 -0.70 1.43
CA SER A 280 -21.16 -0.79 1.39
C SER A 280 -21.73 -0.31 0.05
N SER A 281 -22.99 -0.66 -0.24
CA SER A 281 -23.69 -0.13 -1.42
C SER A 281 -23.86 1.40 -1.39
N LYS A 282 -23.80 2.00 -0.19
CA LYS A 282 -23.92 3.44 0.03
C LYS A 282 -22.60 4.20 -0.07
N ASP A 283 -21.48 3.48 -0.19
CA ASP A 283 -20.17 4.12 -0.23
C ASP A 283 -19.95 4.79 -1.59
N GLU A 284 -19.04 5.75 -1.58
CA GLU A 284 -18.65 6.56 -2.73
C GLU A 284 -17.85 5.77 -3.79
N TYR A 285 -17.54 4.50 -3.53
CA TYR A 285 -16.75 3.63 -4.39
C TYR A 285 -17.19 2.16 -4.32
N GLU A 286 -16.74 1.36 -5.28
CA GLU A 286 -16.89 -0.10 -5.31
C GLU A 286 -15.52 -0.79 -5.27
N CYS A 287 -15.45 -1.96 -4.65
CA CYS A 287 -14.24 -2.79 -4.65
C CYS A 287 -14.56 -4.22 -5.10
N GLN A 288 -13.71 -4.78 -5.95
CA GLN A 288 -13.73 -6.16 -6.38
C GLN A 288 -12.33 -6.75 -6.14
N GLN A 289 -12.27 -7.91 -5.48
CA GLN A 289 -11.01 -8.54 -5.11
C GLN A 289 -10.78 -9.83 -5.88
N TYR A 290 -9.55 -9.99 -6.35
CA TYR A 290 -9.11 -11.11 -7.16
C TYR A 290 -7.87 -11.73 -6.54
N ALA A 291 -8.09 -12.78 -5.75
CA ALA A 291 -7.01 -13.60 -5.23
C ALA A 291 -6.52 -14.55 -6.33
N LEU A 292 -5.23 -14.49 -6.64
CA LEU A 292 -4.60 -15.41 -7.58
C LEU A 292 -4.31 -16.75 -6.88
N ASN A 293 -4.62 -17.92 -7.45
CA ASN A 293 -4.46 -19.21 -6.75
C ASN A 293 -2.99 -19.59 -6.40
N ASN A 294 -2.02 -18.73 -6.68
CA ASN A 294 -0.65 -18.82 -6.16
C ASN A 294 -0.47 -18.06 -4.84
N LEU A 295 -1.55 -17.60 -4.19
CA LEU A 295 -1.48 -17.02 -2.84
C LEU A 295 -0.56 -17.86 -1.97
N THR A 296 0.43 -17.19 -1.38
CA THR A 296 1.30 -17.80 -0.38
C THR A 296 0.44 -18.43 0.74
N PRO A 297 0.88 -19.51 1.41
CA PRO A 297 0.14 -20.08 2.53
C PRO A 297 -0.30 -19.04 3.56
N LEU A 298 0.53 -18.02 3.78
CA LEU A 298 0.23 -16.88 4.64
C LEU A 298 -0.87 -15.97 4.08
N ALA A 299 -0.80 -15.58 2.81
CA ALA A 299 -1.84 -14.81 2.15
C ALA A 299 -3.19 -15.54 2.24
N ARG A 300 -3.18 -16.87 2.07
CA ARG A 300 -4.36 -17.71 2.31
C ARG A 300 -4.84 -17.62 3.75
N THR A 301 -3.97 -17.76 4.76
CA THR A 301 -4.37 -17.62 6.17
C THR A 301 -4.93 -16.24 6.50
N LYS A 302 -4.38 -15.17 5.92
CA LYS A 302 -4.90 -13.80 6.10
C LYS A 302 -6.27 -13.61 5.45
N LEU A 303 -6.48 -14.22 4.29
CA LEU A 303 -7.76 -14.21 3.57
C LEU A 303 -8.75 -15.29 4.07
N GLU A 304 -8.31 -16.24 4.89
CA GLU A 304 -9.15 -17.35 5.36
C GLU A 304 -10.35 -16.87 6.18
N PRO A 305 -10.24 -15.89 7.09
CA PRO A 305 -11.41 -15.27 7.72
C PRO A 305 -12.38 -14.66 6.69
N VAL A 306 -11.86 -14.05 5.62
CA VAL A 306 -12.66 -13.48 4.53
C VAL A 306 -13.41 -14.59 3.79
N ILE A 307 -12.70 -15.63 3.37
CA ILE A 307 -13.24 -16.80 2.68
C ILE A 307 -14.27 -17.53 3.56
N GLN A 308 -14.02 -17.66 4.87
CA GLN A 308 -14.95 -18.26 5.82
C GLN A 308 -16.19 -17.40 6.05
N VAL A 309 -16.05 -16.08 6.19
CA VAL A 309 -17.20 -15.17 6.29
C VAL A 309 -18.07 -15.28 5.04
N LEU A 310 -17.46 -15.30 3.85
CA LEU A 310 -18.14 -15.44 2.56
C LEU A 310 -18.83 -16.80 2.35
N SER A 311 -18.26 -17.87 2.89
CA SER A 311 -18.81 -19.24 2.75
C SER A 311 -19.79 -19.63 3.87
N SER A 312 -19.97 -18.79 4.90
CA SER A 312 -20.83 -19.09 6.05
C SER A 312 -22.22 -18.46 5.98
N LYS A 313 -23.15 -18.93 6.85
CA LYS A 313 -24.46 -18.28 7.10
C LYS A 313 -24.36 -16.78 7.42
N LYS A 314 -23.18 -16.30 7.87
CA LYS A 314 -22.91 -14.89 8.17
C LYS A 314 -22.88 -14.01 6.92
N ALA A 315 -22.56 -14.57 5.75
CA ALA A 315 -22.71 -13.88 4.46
C ALA A 315 -24.19 -13.57 4.13
N VAL A 316 -25.12 -14.41 4.62
CA VAL A 316 -26.57 -14.18 4.48
C VAL A 316 -27.02 -13.05 5.40
N GLU A 317 -26.59 -13.03 6.67
CA GLU A 317 -26.87 -11.92 7.60
C GLU A 317 -26.27 -10.58 7.14
N LEU A 318 -25.05 -10.58 6.58
CA LEU A 318 -24.42 -9.37 6.04
C LEU A 318 -25.19 -8.84 4.82
N LYS A 319 -25.64 -9.75 3.94
CA LYS A 319 -26.52 -9.43 2.82
C LYS A 319 -27.87 -8.86 3.27
N GLU A 320 -28.46 -9.42 4.33
CA GLU A 320 -29.71 -8.93 4.95
C GLU A 320 -29.54 -7.55 5.62
N ARG A 321 -28.32 -7.21 6.07
CA ARG A 321 -27.97 -5.89 6.63
C ARG A 321 -27.55 -4.85 5.59
N GLY A 322 -27.60 -5.19 4.30
CA GLY A 322 -27.30 -4.26 3.20
C GLY A 322 -25.81 -4.09 2.89
N TYR A 323 -24.94 -4.91 3.48
CA TYR A 323 -23.55 -5.03 3.03
C TYR A 323 -23.54 -5.83 1.70
N PRO A 324 -22.91 -5.32 0.63
CA PRO A 324 -22.72 -6.10 -0.59
C PRO A 324 -21.93 -7.37 -0.22
N GLN A 325 -22.21 -8.47 -0.92
CA GLN A 325 -21.39 -9.67 -0.79
C GLN A 325 -19.94 -9.27 -1.06
N ALA A 326 -19.01 -9.57 -0.15
CA ALA A 326 -17.61 -9.33 -0.42
C ALA A 326 -17.25 -10.13 -1.69
N ASN A 327 -16.92 -9.43 -2.77
CA ASN A 327 -16.68 -10.01 -4.09
C ASN A 327 -15.23 -10.47 -4.17
N LEU A 328 -14.87 -11.50 -3.40
CA LEU A 328 -13.60 -12.18 -3.54
C LEU A 328 -13.76 -13.30 -4.56
N GLN A 329 -13.16 -13.12 -5.73
CA GLN A 329 -13.04 -14.18 -6.73
C GLN A 329 -11.67 -14.84 -6.61
N ILE A 330 -11.64 -16.16 -6.41
CA ILE A 330 -10.40 -16.94 -6.48
C ILE A 330 -10.21 -17.35 -7.93
N LEU A 331 -9.26 -16.71 -8.61
CA LEU A 331 -8.91 -17.10 -9.97
C LEU A 331 -8.07 -18.37 -9.93
N PRO A 332 -8.20 -19.32 -10.89
CA PRO A 332 -7.42 -20.56 -10.93
C PRO A 332 -5.91 -20.30 -10.94
N LYS A 333 -5.11 -21.34 -10.62
CA LYS A 333 -3.63 -21.25 -10.58
C LYS A 333 -3.17 -20.62 -11.89
N PRO A 334 -2.32 -19.58 -11.86
CA PRO A 334 -2.14 -18.76 -13.03
C PRO A 334 -1.58 -19.61 -14.18
N SER A 335 -2.42 -19.88 -15.18
CA SER A 335 -2.19 -19.14 -16.38
C SER A 335 -2.55 -17.70 -16.04
N SER A 336 -1.55 -16.84 -16.04
CA SER A 336 -1.62 -15.39 -16.30
C SER A 336 -2.77 -14.84 -17.15
N ALA A 337 -3.49 -15.70 -17.89
CA ALA A 337 -4.81 -15.43 -18.43
C ALA A 337 -5.78 -14.80 -17.43
N GLY A 338 -5.75 -15.13 -16.13
CA GLY A 338 -6.76 -14.59 -15.18
C GLY A 338 -6.76 -13.06 -15.02
N ILE A 339 -5.58 -12.43 -14.83
CA ILE A 339 -5.48 -10.95 -14.80
C ILE A 339 -5.78 -10.41 -16.19
N LEU A 340 -5.21 -11.03 -17.23
CA LEU A 340 -5.38 -10.65 -18.63
C LEU A 340 -6.86 -10.60 -19.04
N ASP A 341 -7.62 -11.65 -18.75
CA ASP A 341 -9.03 -11.85 -19.11
C ASP A 341 -9.91 -10.79 -18.47
N ILE A 342 -9.70 -10.50 -17.17
CA ILE A 342 -10.44 -9.43 -16.49
C ILE A 342 -10.03 -8.05 -17.04
N THR A 343 -8.73 -7.83 -17.31
CA THR A 343 -8.31 -6.57 -17.91
C THR A 343 -8.88 -6.38 -19.32
N MET A 344 -9.08 -7.46 -20.07
CA MET A 344 -9.78 -7.44 -21.35
C MET A 344 -11.29 -7.22 -21.21
N GLU A 345 -11.91 -7.66 -20.11
CA GLU A 345 -13.32 -7.37 -19.81
C GLU A 345 -13.54 -5.89 -19.42
N ILE A 346 -12.55 -5.28 -18.75
CA ILE A 346 -12.56 -3.86 -18.37
C ILE A 346 -12.20 -2.96 -19.57
N ALA A 347 -11.37 -3.44 -20.50
CA ALA A 347 -10.88 -2.72 -21.68
C ALA A 347 -12.01 -2.27 -22.61
#